data_AF-A0A0Q7I7L6-F1
#
_entry.id   AF-A0A0Q7I7L6-F1
#
_cell.length_a   1.000
_cell.length_b   1.000
_cell.length_c   1.000
_cell.angle_alpha   90.00
_cell.angle_beta   90.00
_cell.angle_gamma   90.00
#
_symmetry.space_group_name_H-M   'P 1'
#
loop_
_entity.id
_entity.type
_entity.pdbx_description
1 polymer ?
#
loop_
_entity_poly.entity_id
_entity_poly.type
_entity_poly.pdbx_seq_one_letter_code
_entity_poly.pdbx_strand_id
1 'polypeptide(L)'
;MDIVVNLLIWAHIMAFVAGGANSVVGPVIASRLPGATADARDGYYAVMNRLAQVGKGAMGVLLISGPLILWLKYGGLGGASIWFWIKMALVVVMLAAIIYGGINFKKAQAGDSAAGARAEMAHKVTGLAFAGVILAAVFAFA
;
A
#
# COMPACT_ATOMS: atom_id res chain seq x y z
N MET A 1 -16.54 -13.27 21.15
CA MET A 1 -16.51 -12.15 20.19
C MET A 1 -15.13 -11.49 20.16
N ASP A 2 -14.52 -11.29 21.32
CA ASP A 2 -13.21 -10.63 21.45
C ASP A 2 -12.07 -11.32 20.70
N ILE A 3 -11.99 -12.65 20.72
CA ILE A 3 -10.93 -13.36 19.98
C ILE A 3 -11.01 -13.13 18.46
N VAL A 4 -12.22 -13.04 17.90
CA VAL A 4 -12.42 -12.80 16.46
C VAL A 4 -11.98 -11.37 16.10
N VAL A 5 -12.36 -10.38 16.93
CA VAL A 5 -11.95 -8.99 16.75
C VAL A 5 -10.42 -8.84 16.88
N ASN A 6 -9.81 -9.53 17.83
CA ASN A 6 -8.35 -9.50 18.02
C ASN A 6 -7.60 -10.13 16.83
N LEU A 7 -8.07 -11.27 16.32
CA LEU A 7 -7.49 -11.88 15.12
C LEU A 7 -7.66 -10.99 13.89
N LEU A 8 -8.80 -10.31 13.76
CA LEU A 8 -9.06 -9.37 12.68
C LEU A 8 -8.12 -8.17 12.73
N ILE A 9 -7.90 -7.59 13.93
CA ILE A 9 -6.93 -6.51 14.15
C ILE A 9 -5.51 -6.98 13.84
N TRP A 10 -5.13 -8.18 14.30
CA TRP A 10 -3.83 -8.75 13.99
C TRP A 10 -3.63 -8.90 12.48
N ALA A 11 -4.61 -9.47 11.77
CA ALA A 11 -4.57 -9.59 10.32
C ALA A 11 -4.50 -8.23 9.62
N HIS A 12 -5.22 -7.23 10.12
CA HIS A 12 -5.15 -5.86 9.62
C HIS A 12 -3.74 -5.28 9.74
N ILE A 13 -3.11 -5.43 10.91
CA ILE A 13 -1.74 -4.96 11.16
C ILE A 13 -0.74 -5.70 10.26
N MET A 14 -0.85 -7.02 10.14
CA MET A 14 0.03 -7.81 9.26
C MET A 14 -0.10 -7.37 7.80
N ALA A 15 -1.33 -7.14 7.33
CA ALA A 15 -1.58 -6.62 6.00
C ALA A 15 -1.02 -5.19 5.84
N PHE A 16 -1.11 -4.37 6.89
CA PHE A 16 -0.54 -3.03 6.90
C PHE A 16 0.98 -3.06 6.75
N VAL A 17 1.66 -3.94 7.49
CA VAL A 17 3.12 -4.17 7.38
C VAL A 17 3.50 -4.67 5.99
N ALA A 18 2.78 -5.67 5.47
CA ALA A 18 3.05 -6.23 4.15
C ALA A 18 2.85 -5.19 3.02
N GLY A 19 1.78 -4.39 3.10
CA GLY A 19 1.52 -3.30 2.17
C GLY A 19 2.56 -2.17 2.30
N GLY A 20 2.92 -1.79 3.52
CA GLY A 20 3.92 -0.77 3.81
C GLY A 20 5.31 -1.15 3.31
N ALA A 21 5.74 -2.41 3.49
CA ALA A 21 7.03 -2.89 3.02
C ALA A 21 7.23 -2.69 1.51
N ASN A 22 6.18 -2.89 0.71
CA ASN A 22 6.23 -2.66 -0.73
C ASN A 22 6.53 -1.20 -1.11
N SER A 23 6.09 -0.23 -0.29
CA SER A 23 6.37 1.19 -0.51
C SER A 23 7.85 1.55 -0.34
N VAL A 24 8.62 0.70 0.34
CA VAL A 24 10.06 0.88 0.58
C VAL A 24 10.88 0.02 -0.39
N VAL A 25 10.54 -1.27 -0.50
CA VAL A 25 11.33 -2.23 -1.29
C VAL A 25 11.23 -1.96 -2.78
N GLY A 26 10.05 -1.57 -3.29
CA GLY A 26 9.84 -1.25 -4.70
C GLY A 26 10.81 -0.19 -5.24
N PRO A 27 10.88 1.01 -4.63
CA PRO A 27 11.85 2.05 -5.01
C PRO A 27 13.31 1.61 -4.94
N VAL A 28 13.67 0.81 -3.92
CA VAL A 28 15.05 0.30 -3.77
C VAL A 28 15.41 -0.64 -4.92
N ILE A 29 14.51 -1.52 -5.35
CA ILE A 29 14.74 -2.37 -6.52
C ILE A 29 14.77 -1.53 -7.81
N ALA A 30 13.84 -0.59 -7.96
CA ALA A 30 13.74 0.26 -9.14
C ALA A 30 15.03 1.08 -9.38
N SER A 31 15.68 1.58 -8.33
CA SER A 31 16.93 2.34 -8.45
C SER A 31 18.13 1.50 -8.93
N ARG A 32 18.04 0.16 -8.85
CA ARG A 32 19.07 -0.75 -9.32
C ARG A 32 18.89 -1.17 -10.79
N LEU A 33 17.68 -1.04 -11.35
CA LEU A 33 17.38 -1.47 -12.72
C LEU A 33 18.23 -0.79 -13.81
N PRO A 34 18.55 0.52 -13.76
CA PRO A 34 19.33 1.17 -14.82
C PRO A 34 20.72 0.53 -15.01
N GLY A 35 21.40 0.17 -13.92
CA GLY A 35 22.74 -0.43 -13.94
C GLY A 35 22.78 -1.95 -13.94
N ALA A 36 21.63 -2.62 -13.92
CA ALA A 36 21.55 -4.08 -13.88
C ALA A 36 21.86 -4.71 -15.25
N THR A 37 22.54 -5.86 -15.23
CA THR A 37 22.68 -6.75 -16.40
C THR A 37 21.29 -7.27 -16.82
N ALA A 38 21.19 -7.80 -18.04
CA ALA A 38 19.93 -8.38 -18.54
C ALA A 38 19.37 -9.44 -17.57
N ASP A 39 20.19 -10.41 -17.17
CA ASP A 39 19.81 -11.47 -16.24
C ASP A 39 19.37 -10.95 -14.86
N ALA A 40 20.05 -9.92 -14.34
CA ALA A 40 19.68 -9.31 -13.06
C ALA A 40 18.36 -8.54 -13.14
N ARG A 41 18.06 -7.90 -14.28
CA ARG A 41 16.77 -7.20 -14.49
C ARG A 41 15.59 -8.15 -14.42
N ASP A 42 15.70 -9.34 -15.02
CA ASP A 42 14.64 -10.35 -14.98
C ASP A 42 14.36 -10.79 -13.54
N GLY A 43 15.41 -11.02 -12.74
CA GLY A 43 15.28 -11.32 -11.32
C GLY A 43 14.59 -10.19 -10.55
N TYR A 44 14.97 -8.93 -10.78
CA TYR A 44 14.33 -7.78 -10.13
C TYR A 44 12.85 -7.63 -10.52
N TYR A 45 12.51 -7.81 -11.79
CA TYR A 45 11.11 -7.78 -12.23
C TYR A 45 10.29 -8.92 -11.62
N ALA A 46 10.85 -10.13 -11.50
CA ALA A 46 10.19 -11.25 -10.83
C ALA A 46 9.86 -10.93 -9.36
N VAL A 47 10.83 -10.38 -8.61
CA VAL A 47 10.62 -9.94 -7.22
C VAL A 47 9.57 -8.83 -7.13
N MET A 48 9.67 -7.79 -7.97
CA MET A 48 8.70 -6.71 -7.99
C MET A 48 7.28 -7.19 -8.32
N ASN A 49 7.14 -8.13 -9.25
CA ASN A 49 5.85 -8.74 -9.57
C ASN A 49 5.29 -9.54 -8.38
N ARG A 50 6.14 -10.28 -7.65
CA ARG A 50 5.73 -11.00 -6.44
C ARG A 50 5.28 -10.04 -5.34
N LEU A 51 6.04 -8.97 -5.10
CA LEU A 51 5.69 -7.91 -4.15
C LEU A 51 4.35 -7.27 -4.52
N ALA A 52 4.11 -6.98 -5.80
CA ALA A 52 2.84 -6.44 -6.27
C ALA A 52 1.66 -7.38 -5.96
N GLN A 53 1.82 -8.70 -6.08
CA GLN A 53 0.77 -9.66 -5.71
C GLN A 53 0.52 -9.70 -4.20
N VAL A 54 1.59 -9.71 -3.40
CA VAL A 54 1.47 -9.61 -1.93
C VAL A 54 0.76 -8.31 -1.53
N GLY A 55 1.11 -7.19 -2.17
CA GLY A 55 0.51 -5.89 -1.94
C GLY A 55 -0.99 -5.87 -2.26
N LYS A 56 -1.42 -6.51 -3.35
CA LYS A 56 -2.85 -6.65 -3.67
C LYS A 56 -3.60 -7.47 -2.62
N GLY A 57 -3.03 -8.59 -2.20
CA GLY A 57 -3.61 -9.42 -1.13
C GLY A 57 -3.74 -8.64 0.18
N ALA A 58 -2.65 -8.00 0.60
CA ALA A 58 -2.62 -7.12 1.77
C ALA A 58 -3.66 -5.99 1.67
N MET A 59 -3.78 -5.35 0.50
CA MET A 59 -4.79 -4.31 0.28
C MET A 59 -6.22 -4.86 0.44
N GLY A 60 -6.51 -6.03 -0.12
CA GLY A 60 -7.80 -6.68 0.05
C GLY A 60 -8.11 -6.94 1.52
N VAL A 61 -7.12 -7.45 2.28
CA VAL A 61 -7.27 -7.65 3.72
C VAL A 61 -7.53 -6.33 4.44
N LEU A 62 -6.79 -5.26 4.15
CA LEU A 62 -6.98 -3.94 4.78
C LEU A 62 -8.36 -3.34 4.50
N LEU A 63 -8.83 -3.42 3.25
CA LEU A 63 -10.12 -2.87 2.83
C LEU A 63 -11.31 -3.62 3.45
N ILE A 64 -11.15 -4.90 3.77
CA ILE A 64 -12.19 -5.70 4.43
C ILE A 64 -12.09 -5.57 5.95
N SER A 65 -10.90 -5.76 6.51
CA SER A 65 -10.70 -5.77 7.96
C SER A 65 -10.90 -4.40 8.60
N GLY A 66 -10.55 -3.29 7.93
CA GLY A 66 -10.76 -1.94 8.46
C GLY A 66 -12.23 -1.64 8.78
N PRO A 67 -13.15 -1.75 7.81
CA PRO A 67 -14.58 -1.58 8.05
C PRO A 67 -15.17 -2.57 9.06
N LEU A 68 -14.72 -3.83 9.03
CA LEU A 68 -15.17 -4.83 10.00
C LEU A 68 -14.74 -4.49 11.43
N ILE A 69 -13.49 -4.04 11.65
CA ILE A 69 -13.02 -3.58 12.96
C ILE A 69 -13.83 -2.38 13.42
N LEU A 70 -14.06 -1.42 12.53
CA LEU A 70 -14.88 -0.24 12.84
C LEU A 70 -16.28 -0.63 13.30
N TRP A 71 -16.93 -1.57 12.61
CA TRP A 71 -18.27 -2.01 12.96
C TRP A 71 -18.31 -2.83 14.25
N LEU A 72 -17.43 -3.83 14.37
CA LEU A 72 -17.47 -4.82 15.45
C LEU A 72 -16.87 -4.30 16.76
N LYS A 73 -15.88 -3.40 16.70
CA LYS A 73 -15.20 -2.85 17.89
C LYS A 73 -15.68 -1.45 18.28
N TYR A 74 -15.95 -0.60 17.30
CA TYR A 74 -16.25 0.82 17.52
C TYR A 74 -17.73 1.18 17.30
N GLY A 75 -18.59 0.21 17.01
CA GLY A 75 -20.02 0.44 16.82
C GLY A 75 -20.39 1.17 15.53
N GLY A 76 -19.49 1.19 14.54
CA GLY A 76 -19.70 1.83 13.24
C GLY A 76 -19.12 3.25 13.15
N LEU A 77 -19.73 4.10 12.31
CA LEU A 77 -19.24 5.45 11.99
C LEU A 77 -19.71 6.55 12.94
N GLY A 78 -20.61 6.25 13.88
CA GLY A 78 -21.25 7.27 14.74
C GLY A 78 -20.29 8.06 15.64
N GLY A 79 -19.09 7.53 15.92
CA GLY A 79 -18.03 8.20 16.68
C GLY A 79 -16.77 8.50 15.87
N ALA A 80 -16.84 8.49 14.53
CA ALA A 80 -15.67 8.67 13.68
C ALA A 80 -15.09 10.11 13.81
N SER A 81 -13.86 10.21 14.30
CA SER A 81 -13.15 11.49 14.44
C SER A 81 -12.79 12.10 13.07
N ILE A 82 -12.47 13.39 13.04
CA ILE A 82 -11.95 14.03 11.81
C ILE A 82 -10.69 13.34 11.28
N TRP A 83 -9.85 12.81 12.17
CA TRP A 83 -8.64 12.05 11.83
C TRP A 83 -8.97 10.74 11.11
N PHE A 84 -10.08 10.08 11.45
CA PHE A 84 -10.57 8.93 10.69
C PHE A 84 -10.87 9.31 9.24
N TRP A 85 -11.54 10.43 9.01
CA TRP A 85 -11.85 10.89 7.65
C TRP A 85 -10.61 11.31 6.86
N ILE A 86 -9.65 11.99 7.51
CA ILE A 86 -8.34 12.30 6.91
C ILE A 86 -7.62 11.01 6.50
N LYS A 87 -7.58 10.00 7.39
CA LYS A 87 -7.03 8.67 7.09
C LYS A 87 -7.70 8.07 5.86
N MET A 88 -9.03 8.11 5.79
CA MET A 88 -9.79 7.54 4.67
C MET A 88 -9.50 8.25 3.34
N ALA A 89 -9.40 9.59 3.35
CA ALA A 89 -9.00 10.36 2.17
C ALA A 89 -7.60 9.97 1.68
N LEU A 90 -6.64 9.82 2.61
CA LEU A 90 -5.28 9.38 2.28
C LEU A 90 -5.24 7.94 1.75
N VAL A 91 -6.09 7.03 2.26
CA VAL A 91 -6.25 5.68 1.70
C VAL A 91 -6.71 5.74 0.24
N VAL A 92 -7.66 6.63 -0.11
CA VAL A 92 -8.11 6.81 -1.50
C VAL A 92 -6.97 7.32 -2.39
N VAL A 93 -6.21 8.33 -1.92
CA VAL A 93 -5.02 8.84 -2.64
C VAL A 93 -4.00 7.72 -2.86
N MET A 94 -3.73 6.94 -1.82
CA MET A 94 -2.79 5.82 -1.86
C MET A 94 -3.24 4.77 -2.88
N LEU A 95 -4.52 4.40 -2.92
CA LEU A 95 -5.08 3.46 -3.90
C LEU A 95 -4.93 3.97 -5.32
N ALA A 96 -5.28 5.24 -5.57
CA ALA A 96 -5.13 5.85 -6.89
C ALA A 96 -3.67 5.84 -7.35
N ALA A 97 -2.73 6.19 -6.45
CA ALA A 97 -1.30 6.18 -6.74
C ALA A 97 -0.77 4.76 -7.03
N ILE A 98 -1.19 3.74 -6.26
CA ILE A 98 -0.81 2.34 -6.48
C ILE A 98 -1.30 1.85 -7.85
N ILE A 99 -2.55 2.12 -8.21
CA ILE A 99 -3.12 1.72 -9.50
C ILE A 99 -2.37 2.42 -10.65
N TYR A 100 -2.21 3.74 -10.55
CA TYR A 100 -1.50 4.53 -11.55
C TYR A 100 -0.03 4.10 -11.71
N GLY A 101 0.67 3.85 -10.60
CA GLY A 101 2.04 3.35 -10.58
C GLY A 101 2.16 1.97 -11.21
N GLY A 102 1.26 1.05 -10.88
CA GLY A 102 1.22 -0.29 -11.45
C GLY A 102 0.99 -0.33 -12.96
N ILE A 103 0.12 0.56 -13.48
CA ILE A 103 -0.11 0.70 -14.92
C ILE A 103 1.16 1.22 -15.62
N ASN A 104 1.78 2.28 -15.09
CA ASN A 104 3.00 2.85 -15.66
C ASN A 104 4.20 1.90 -15.54
N PHE A 105 4.29 1.11 -14.48
CA PHE A 105 5.34 0.11 -14.31
C PHE A 105 5.28 -0.97 -15.39
N LYS A 106 4.07 -1.43 -15.76
CA LYS A 106 3.91 -2.38 -16.89
C LYS A 106 4.30 -1.75 -18.22
N LYS A 107 3.99 -0.46 -18.44
CA LYS A 107 4.43 0.28 -19.64
C LYS A 107 5.95 0.45 -19.67
N ALA A 108 6.57 0.70 -18.52
CA ALA A 108 8.03 0.81 -18.40
C ALA A 108 8.73 -0.52 -18.74
N GLN A 109 8.17 -1.65 -18.30
CA GLN A 109 8.65 -2.99 -18.72
C GLN A 109 8.54 -3.21 -20.24
N ALA A 110 7.57 -2.58 -20.89
CA ALA A 110 7.41 -2.63 -22.35
C ALA A 110 8.32 -1.63 -23.11
N GLY A 111 9.21 -0.91 -22.41
CA GLY A 111 10.19 0.00 -23.03
C GLY A 111 9.83 1.49 -22.98
N ASP A 112 8.69 1.87 -22.37
CA ASP A 112 8.33 3.29 -22.19
C ASP A 112 9.12 3.92 -21.04
N SER A 113 10.20 4.62 -21.38
CA SER A 113 11.08 5.30 -20.41
C SER A 113 10.36 6.40 -19.61
N ALA A 114 9.40 7.11 -20.22
CA ALA A 114 8.61 8.14 -19.54
C ALA A 114 7.64 7.54 -18.52
N ALA A 115 7.14 6.33 -18.77
CA ALA A 115 6.33 5.59 -17.81
C ALA A 115 7.14 5.17 -16.56
N GLY A 116 8.45 4.94 -16.69
CA GLY A 116 9.33 4.67 -15.55
C GLY A 116 9.32 5.80 -14.51
N ALA A 117 9.52 7.04 -14.96
CA ALA A 117 9.50 8.21 -14.08
C ALA A 117 8.13 8.44 -13.43
N ARG A 118 7.03 8.20 -14.17
CA ARG A 118 5.66 8.28 -13.63
C ARG A 118 5.40 7.23 -12.56
N ALA A 119 5.88 6.00 -12.76
CA ALA A 119 5.78 4.94 -11.77
C ALA A 119 6.55 5.29 -10.50
N GLU A 120 7.76 5.85 -10.62
CA GLU A 120 8.54 6.32 -9.47
C GLU A 120 7.82 7.42 -8.67
N MET A 121 7.29 8.43 -9.35
CA MET A 121 6.49 9.48 -8.70
C MET A 121 5.29 8.87 -7.95
N ALA A 122 4.58 7.94 -8.57
CA ALA A 122 3.45 7.25 -7.96
C ALA A 122 3.85 6.48 -6.69
N HIS A 123 5.03 5.84 -6.68
CA HIS A 123 5.56 5.18 -5.50
C HIS A 123 5.87 6.17 -4.36
N LYS A 124 6.45 7.34 -4.66
CA LYS A 124 6.71 8.39 -3.66
C LYS A 124 5.41 8.91 -3.05
N VAL A 125 4.39 9.18 -3.88
CA VAL A 125 3.06 9.59 -3.42
C VAL A 125 2.43 8.50 -2.53
N THR A 126 2.55 7.23 -2.93
CA THR A 126 2.07 6.10 -2.13
C THR A 126 2.74 6.06 -0.77
N GLY A 127 4.06 6.20 -0.69
CA GLY A 127 4.81 6.20 0.57
C GLY A 127 4.44 7.37 1.48
N LEU A 128 4.29 8.57 0.93
CA LEU A 128 3.87 9.75 1.70
C LEU A 128 2.43 9.62 2.20
N ALA A 129 1.51 9.16 1.35
CA ALA A 129 0.13 8.91 1.74
C ALA A 129 0.06 7.83 2.84
N PHE A 130 0.85 6.77 2.71
CA PHE A 130 0.96 5.71 3.72
C PHE A 130 1.43 6.24 5.08
N ALA A 131 2.49 7.06 5.11
CA ALA A 131 2.95 7.70 6.35
C ALA A 131 1.86 8.58 6.98
N GLY A 132 1.13 9.34 6.17
CA GLY A 132 -0.02 10.11 6.63
C GLY A 132 -1.17 9.24 7.17
N VAL A 133 -1.44 8.09 6.54
CA VAL A 133 -2.43 7.11 7.03
C VAL A 133 -2.06 6.61 8.42
N ILE A 134 -0.77 6.32 8.68
CA ILE A 134 -0.29 5.91 10.01
C ILE A 134 -0.56 7.02 11.03
N LEU A 135 -0.10 8.24 10.73
CA LEU A 135 -0.24 9.38 11.63
C LEU A 135 -1.72 9.65 11.96
N ALA A 136 -2.57 9.70 10.94
CA ALA A 136 -4.00 9.90 11.11
C ALA A 136 -4.65 8.74 11.87
N ALA A 137 -4.22 7.49 11.67
CA ALA A 137 -4.71 6.35 12.42
C ALA A 137 -4.37 6.44 13.91
N VAL A 138 -3.17 6.91 14.28
CA VAL A 138 -2.78 7.12 15.69
C VAL A 138 -3.75 8.09 16.36
N PHE A 139 -4.01 9.25 15.76
CA PHE A 139 -4.93 10.23 16.34
C PHE A 139 -6.41 9.84 16.25
N ALA A 140 -6.77 8.99 15.30
CA ALA A 140 -8.16 8.55 15.15
C ALA A 140 -8.61 7.54 16.21
N PHE A 141 -7.66 6.78 16.77
CA PHE A 141 -7.94 5.65 17.66
C PHE A 141 -7.14 5.65 18.97
N ALA A 142 -6.44 6.75 19.28
CA ALA A 142 -5.91 7.04 20.61
C ALA A 142 -7.03 7.45 21.57
#